data_AF-A0A964D1D5-F1
#
_entry.id   AF-A0A964D1D5-F1
#
_cell.length_a   1.000
_cell.length_b   1.000
_cell.length_c   1.000
_cell.angle_alpha   90.00
_cell.angle_beta   90.00
_cell.angle_gamma   90.00
#
_symmetry.space_group_name_H-M   'P 1'
#
loop_
_entity.id
_entity.type
_entity.pdbx_description
1 polymer ?
#
loop_
_entity_poly.entity_id
_entity_poly.type
_entity_poly.pdbx_seq_one_letter_code
_entity_poly.pdbx_strand_id
1 'polypeptide(L)'
;MSVTLNIPTINDNLNDFDNLFQLLEQLNEDCSEVIIDFSKCFFLRQNAVAFLGGLIRLIQSRSIKLNINWDSIHKNIKMNLEQNGFMYTFCENKEPWQGNSIPYREDKKQDKDGLVDYLAEKWLGRDWVDIIDILTVLKQR
;
A
#
# COMPACT_ATOMS: atom_id res chain seq x y z
N MET A 1 -23.75 7.43 6.52
CA MET A 1 -23.46 6.30 7.45
C MET A 1 -21.96 6.23 7.72
N SER A 2 -21.54 5.85 8.94
CA SER A 2 -20.11 5.65 9.26
C SER A 2 -19.75 4.16 9.17
N VAL A 3 -18.63 3.84 8.52
CA VAL A 3 -18.15 2.45 8.30
C VAL A 3 -16.72 2.31 8.82
N THR A 4 -16.45 1.24 9.56
CA THR A 4 -15.10 0.90 10.01
C THR A 4 -14.51 -0.23 9.18
N LEU A 5 -13.48 0.08 8.40
CA LEU A 5 -12.70 -0.88 7.64
C LEU A 5 -11.60 -1.46 8.54
N ASN A 6 -11.77 -2.72 8.93
CA ASN A 6 -10.78 -3.46 9.71
C ASN A 6 -9.74 -4.04 8.77
N ILE A 7 -8.54 -3.46 8.72
CA ILE A 7 -7.47 -3.92 7.87
C ILE A 7 -6.97 -5.29 8.37
N PRO A 8 -7.05 -6.34 7.54
CA PRO A 8 -6.52 -7.65 7.91
C PRO A 8 -5.01 -7.71 7.66
N THR A 9 -4.40 -8.79 8.15
CA THR A 9 -3.04 -9.14 7.76
C THR A 9 -3.03 -9.62 6.31
N ILE A 10 -2.18 -9.04 5.47
CA ILE A 10 -2.08 -9.35 4.04
C ILE A 10 -0.64 -9.73 3.70
N ASN A 11 -0.44 -10.95 3.23
CA ASN A 11 0.87 -11.52 2.93
C ASN A 11 0.99 -12.02 1.48
N ASP A 12 0.07 -11.63 0.59
CA ASP A 12 0.06 -11.94 -0.86
C ASP A 12 -0.23 -13.42 -1.18
N ASN A 13 -1.03 -14.06 -0.32
CA ASN A 13 -1.68 -15.32 -0.65
C ASN A 13 -2.92 -15.07 -1.51
N LEU A 14 -3.40 -16.08 -2.24
CA LEU A 14 -4.60 -15.95 -3.08
C LEU A 14 -5.81 -15.42 -2.31
N ASN A 15 -6.09 -15.94 -1.12
CA ASN A 15 -7.22 -15.50 -0.29
C ASN A 15 -7.06 -14.07 0.23
N ASP A 16 -5.84 -13.52 0.23
CA ASP A 16 -5.61 -12.16 0.69
C ASP A 16 -6.20 -11.14 -0.29
N PHE A 17 -6.26 -11.47 -1.59
CA PHE A 17 -6.90 -10.61 -2.58
C PHE A 17 -8.41 -10.51 -2.35
N ASP A 18 -9.07 -11.62 -1.99
CA ASP A 18 -10.48 -11.61 -1.63
C ASP A 18 -10.74 -10.70 -0.43
N ASN A 19 -9.87 -10.75 0.59
CA ASN A 19 -9.94 -9.86 1.75
C ASN A 19 -9.82 -8.37 1.34
N LEU A 20 -8.92 -8.05 0.40
CA LEU A 20 -8.76 -6.67 -0.10
C LEU A 20 -10.03 -6.19 -0.85
N PHE A 21 -10.61 -7.03 -1.71
CA PHE A 21 -11.84 -6.67 -2.41
C PHE A 21 -13.05 -6.57 -1.48
N GLN A 22 -13.14 -7.42 -0.45
CA GLN A 22 -14.17 -7.30 0.60
C GLN A 22 -14.07 -5.98 1.39
N LEU A 23 -12.88 -5.40 1.56
CA LEU A 23 -12.75 -4.05 2.14
C LEU A 23 -13.35 -2.99 1.22
N LEU A 24 -13.14 -3.11 -0.09
CA LEU A 24 -13.69 -2.19 -1.07
C LEU A 24 -15.22 -2.29 -1.15
N GLU A 25 -15.78 -3.50 -1.09
CA GLU A 25 -17.23 -3.75 -1.13
C GLU A 25 -17.98 -3.14 0.06
N GLN A 26 -17.30 -2.93 1.19
CA GLN A 26 -17.90 -2.25 2.35
C GLN A 26 -18.16 -0.74 2.10
N LEU A 27 -17.60 -0.17 1.03
CA LEU A 27 -17.84 1.23 0.65
C LEU A 27 -19.14 1.37 -0.16
N ASN A 28 -20.27 1.42 0.54
CA ASN A 28 -21.58 1.72 -0.05
C ASN A 28 -21.72 3.19 -0.49
N GLU A 29 -22.67 3.48 -1.38
CA GLU A 29 -22.93 4.84 -1.89
C GLU A 29 -23.35 5.84 -0.80
N ASP A 30 -24.02 5.37 0.26
CA ASP A 30 -24.50 6.21 1.38
C ASP A 30 -23.45 6.42 2.50
N CYS A 31 -22.21 6.02 2.26
CA CYS A 31 -21.12 6.18 3.21
C CYS A 31 -20.73 7.66 3.31
N SER A 32 -20.78 8.21 4.53
CA SER A 32 -20.43 9.61 4.81
C SER A 32 -19.11 9.73 5.57
N GLU A 33 -18.69 8.65 6.23
CA GLU A 33 -17.45 8.57 6.99
C GLU A 33 -16.88 7.15 6.95
N VAL A 34 -15.57 7.04 6.77
CA VAL A 34 -14.81 5.79 6.84
C VAL A 34 -13.75 5.92 7.91
N ILE A 35 -13.68 4.91 8.78
CA ILE A 35 -12.62 4.74 9.78
C ILE A 35 -11.75 3.56 9.35
N ILE A 36 -10.48 3.80 9.10
CA ILE A 36 -9.50 2.73 8.85
C ILE A 36 -8.91 2.31 10.20
N ASP A 37 -9.03 1.02 10.52
CA ASP A 37 -8.56 0.44 11.77
C ASP A 37 -7.61 -0.74 11.51
N PHE A 38 -6.43 -0.71 12.11
CA PHE A 38 -5.36 -1.70 11.95
C PHE A 38 -5.27 -2.70 13.11
N SER A 39 -6.23 -2.73 14.04
CA SER A 39 -6.17 -3.59 15.24
C SER A 39 -6.11 -5.09 14.94
N LYS A 40 -6.49 -5.51 13.72
CA LYS A 40 -6.44 -6.89 13.23
C LYS A 40 -5.29 -7.14 12.23
N CYS A 41 -4.47 -6.12 11.98
CA CYS A 41 -3.37 -6.17 11.05
C CYS A 41 -2.06 -6.37 11.81
N PHE A 42 -1.33 -7.44 11.50
CA PHE A 42 -0.02 -7.73 12.09
C PHE A 42 1.11 -7.66 11.06
N PHE A 43 0.75 -7.67 9.77
CA PHE A 43 1.69 -7.61 8.65
C PHE A 43 1.00 -7.09 7.37
N LEU A 44 1.73 -6.32 6.57
CA LEU A 44 1.33 -5.86 5.24
C LEU A 44 2.48 -6.06 4.26
N ARG A 45 2.26 -6.85 3.21
CA ARG A 45 3.15 -6.87 2.04
C ARG A 45 2.91 -5.63 1.16
N GLN A 46 3.86 -5.33 0.29
CA GLN A 46 3.90 -4.14 -0.57
C GLN A 46 2.66 -3.99 -1.47
N ASN A 47 2.10 -5.09 -1.98
CA ASN A 47 0.83 -5.10 -2.72
C ASN A 47 -0.35 -4.57 -1.85
N ALA A 48 -0.41 -4.95 -0.58
CA ALA A 48 -1.40 -4.46 0.37
C ALA A 48 -1.26 -2.95 0.61
N VAL A 49 -0.02 -2.47 0.79
CA VAL A 49 0.27 -1.04 0.98
C VAL A 49 -0.17 -0.24 -0.25
N ALA A 50 0.14 -0.72 -1.46
CA ALA A 50 -0.31 -0.10 -2.70
C ALA A 50 -1.84 -0.06 -2.82
N PHE A 51 -2.52 -1.18 -2.51
CA PHE A 51 -3.98 -1.26 -2.50
C PHE A 51 -4.60 -0.28 -1.50
N LEU A 52 -4.09 -0.23 -0.27
CA LEU A 52 -4.56 0.69 0.77
C LEU A 52 -4.40 2.15 0.36
N GLY A 53 -3.28 2.48 -0.30
CA GLY A 53 -3.06 3.79 -0.89
C GLY A 53 -4.15 4.16 -1.89
N GLY A 54 -4.42 3.25 -2.83
CA GLY A 54 -5.51 3.40 -3.80
C GLY A 54 -6.89 3.53 -3.15
N LEU A 55 -7.18 2.72 -2.13
CA LEU A 55 -8.43 2.75 -1.37
C LEU A 55 -8.63 4.09 -0.65
N ILE A 56 -7.59 4.61 0.00
CA ILE A 56 -7.61 5.93 0.65
C ILE A 56 -7.89 7.03 -0.38
N ARG A 57 -7.21 7.00 -1.53
CA ARG A 57 -7.44 7.97 -2.61
C ARG A 57 -8.86 7.87 -3.19
N LEU A 58 -9.40 6.66 -3.32
CA LEU A 58 -10.78 6.45 -3.74
C LEU A 58 -11.77 7.07 -2.76
N ILE A 59 -11.62 6.81 -1.45
CA ILE A 59 -12.47 7.40 -0.40
C ILE A 59 -12.42 8.94 -0.45
N GLN A 60 -11.21 9.50 -0.54
CA GLN A 60 -11.01 10.95 -0.66
C GLN A 60 -11.66 11.53 -1.92
N SER A 61 -11.57 10.83 -3.06
CA SER A 61 -12.18 11.28 -4.33
C SER A 61 -13.72 11.33 -4.27
N ARG A 62 -14.34 10.49 -3.44
CA ARG A 62 -15.79 10.48 -3.20
C ARG A 62 -16.24 11.53 -2.19
N SER A 63 -15.34 12.39 -1.71
CA SER A 63 -15.62 13.38 -0.66
C SER A 63 -16.18 12.78 0.64
N ILE A 64 -15.87 11.50 0.89
CA ILE A 64 -16.22 10.79 2.13
C ILE A 64 -15.21 11.23 3.20
N LYS A 65 -15.69 11.51 4.41
CA LYS A 65 -14.80 11.84 5.54
C LYS A 65 -13.96 10.62 5.89
N LEU A 66 -12.63 10.76 5.85
CA LEU A 66 -11.70 9.69 6.20
C LEU A 66 -11.06 9.97 7.55
N ASN A 67 -11.11 8.99 8.44
CA ASN A 67 -10.32 8.95 9.67
C ASN A 67 -9.46 7.68 9.68
N ILE A 68 -8.17 7.81 9.98
CA ILE A 68 -7.28 6.66 10.09
C ILE A 68 -6.89 6.57 11.56
N ASN A 69 -7.22 5.44 12.19
CA ASN A 69 -6.87 5.19 13.58
C ASN A 69 -5.39 4.80 13.69
N TRP A 70 -4.48 5.78 13.63
CA TRP A 70 -3.04 5.56 13.68
C TRP A 70 -2.57 4.86 14.96
N ASP A 71 -3.31 5.01 16.06
CA ASP A 71 -3.02 4.35 17.35
C ASP A 71 -3.32 2.85 17.33
N SER A 72 -4.12 2.37 16.37
CA SER A 72 -4.38 0.93 16.19
C SER A 72 -3.25 0.18 15.47
N ILE A 73 -2.22 0.89 14.97
CA ILE A 73 -1.14 0.28 14.19
C ILE A 73 -0.10 -0.36 15.12
N HIS A 74 0.14 -1.66 14.93
CA HIS A 74 1.22 -2.36 15.62
C HIS A 74 2.60 -1.79 15.24
N LYS A 75 3.51 -1.71 16.23
CA LYS A 75 4.82 -1.07 16.11
C LYS A 75 5.67 -1.52 14.91
N ASN A 76 5.63 -2.82 14.59
CA ASN A 76 6.35 -3.40 13.44
C ASN A 76 5.79 -2.90 12.11
N ILE A 77 4.47 -2.79 11.98
CA ILE A 77 3.81 -2.25 10.78
C ILE A 77 4.07 -0.76 10.69
N LYS A 78 3.92 -0.03 11.79
CA LYS A 78 4.19 1.42 11.85
C LYS A 78 5.58 1.73 11.33
N MET A 79 6.60 1.01 11.80
CA MET A 79 7.98 1.17 11.32
C MET A 79 8.12 0.97 9.81
N ASN A 80 7.46 -0.06 9.23
CA ASN A 80 7.50 -0.29 7.79
C ASN A 80 6.76 0.81 6.98
N LEU A 81 5.62 1.29 7.47
CA LEU A 81 4.83 2.35 6.83
C LEU A 81 5.49 3.73 6.94
N GLU A 82 6.23 4.00 8.02
CA GLU A 82 7.09 5.18 8.12
C GLU A 82 8.27 5.07 7.16
N GLN A 83 8.96 3.92 7.18
CA GLN A 83 10.16 3.71 6.37
C GLN A 83 9.86 3.78 4.86
N ASN A 84 8.76 3.20 4.40
CA ASN A 84 8.41 3.22 2.99
C ASN A 84 7.79 4.55 2.54
N GLY A 85 7.42 5.46 3.44
CA GLY A 85 6.82 6.76 3.08
C GLY A 85 5.29 6.76 2.92
N PHE A 86 4.62 5.66 3.26
CA PHE A 86 3.16 5.63 3.32
C PHE A 86 2.62 6.61 4.37
N MET A 87 3.19 6.59 5.59
CA MET A 87 2.78 7.54 6.64
C MET A 87 3.18 8.97 6.30
N TYR A 88 4.28 9.19 5.58
CA TYR A 88 4.62 10.52 5.07
C TYR A 88 3.52 11.08 4.16
N THR A 89 2.93 10.20 3.35
CA THR A 89 1.90 10.60 2.38
C THR A 89 0.54 10.90 3.02
N PHE A 90 0.21 10.27 4.16
CA PHE A 90 -1.14 10.29 4.73
C PHE A 90 -1.26 10.77 6.19
N CYS A 91 -0.18 10.92 6.94
CA CYS A 91 -0.22 11.17 8.39
C CYS A 91 0.80 12.17 8.90
N GLU A 92 2.08 11.89 8.70
CA GLU A 92 3.20 12.54 9.39
C GLU A 92 4.05 13.30 8.39
N ASN A 93 4.56 14.49 8.73
CA ASN A 93 5.54 15.18 7.89
C ASN A 93 6.98 14.66 8.12
N LYS A 94 7.11 13.36 8.39
CA LYS A 94 8.39 12.70 8.64
C LYS A 94 8.86 12.02 7.37
N GLU A 95 9.94 12.53 6.79
CA GLU A 95 10.53 11.96 5.58
C GLU A 95 10.86 10.47 5.77
N PRO A 96 10.57 9.62 4.77
CA PRO A 96 10.96 8.23 4.80
C PRO A 96 12.48 8.08 4.79
N TRP A 97 12.96 6.90 5.19
CA TRP A 97 14.38 6.57 5.15
C TRP A 97 14.61 5.23 4.47
N GLN A 98 15.84 5.04 4.01
CA GLN A 98 16.22 3.82 3.34
C GLN A 98 16.20 2.61 4.29
N GLY A 99 15.63 1.49 3.83
CA GLY A 99 15.90 0.16 4.36
C GLY A 99 15.16 -0.94 3.61
N ASN A 100 14.49 -1.86 4.31
CA ASN A 100 14.07 -3.14 3.74
C ASN A 100 12.67 -3.13 3.11
N SER A 101 12.08 -1.95 2.95
CA SER A 101 10.78 -1.78 2.31
C SER A 101 10.91 -1.09 0.97
N ILE A 102 10.13 -1.53 -0.02
CA ILE A 102 9.95 -0.81 -1.28
C ILE A 102 9.29 0.54 -0.95
N PRO A 103 9.86 1.69 -1.36
CA PRO A 103 9.26 2.99 -1.11
C PRO A 103 7.87 3.11 -1.73
N TYR A 104 6.89 3.59 -0.98
CA TYR A 104 5.56 3.92 -1.48
C TYR A 104 5.64 5.02 -2.54
N ARG A 105 4.85 4.87 -3.61
CA ARG A 105 4.82 5.76 -4.75
C ARG A 105 3.38 5.94 -5.22
N GLU A 106 3.02 7.17 -5.57
CA GLU A 106 1.77 7.51 -6.26
C GLU A 106 2.07 8.34 -7.51
N ASP A 107 1.51 7.94 -8.64
CA ASP A 107 1.67 8.66 -9.90
C ASP A 107 0.38 9.44 -10.23
N LYS A 108 0.41 10.76 -10.03
CA LYS A 108 -0.72 11.65 -10.38
C LYS A 108 -0.90 11.82 -11.90
N LYS A 109 0.16 11.54 -12.65
CA LYS A 109 0.22 11.59 -14.11
C LYS A 109 1.09 10.44 -14.58
N GLN A 110 0.88 10.01 -15.81
CA GLN A 110 1.74 9.00 -16.41
C GLN A 110 3.17 9.55 -16.55
N ASP A 111 4.11 8.92 -15.85
CA ASP A 111 5.53 9.21 -15.89
C ASP A 111 6.28 7.90 -16.15
N LYS A 112 6.44 7.57 -17.44
CA LYS A 112 7.03 6.30 -17.85
C LYS A 112 8.50 6.21 -17.43
N ASP A 113 9.25 7.29 -17.66
CA ASP A 113 10.69 7.32 -17.40
C ASP A 113 10.93 7.23 -15.89
N GLY A 114 10.22 8.03 -15.09
CA GLY A 114 10.32 7.94 -13.64
C GLY A 114 9.88 6.57 -13.10
N LEU A 115 8.88 5.91 -13.69
CA LEU A 115 8.49 4.55 -13.30
C LEU A 115 9.61 3.54 -13.59
N VAL A 116 10.22 3.60 -14.77
CA VAL A 116 11.37 2.74 -15.13
C VAL A 116 12.52 2.95 -14.16
N ASP A 117 12.90 4.20 -13.89
CA ASP A 117 13.98 4.52 -12.95
C ASP A 117 13.68 4.00 -11.54
N TYR A 118 12.43 4.12 -11.09
CA TYR A 118 12.02 3.59 -9.80
C TYR A 118 12.06 2.07 -9.74
N LEU A 119 11.57 1.38 -10.77
CA LEU A 119 11.65 -0.08 -10.85
C LEU A 119 13.12 -0.53 -10.83
N ALA A 120 13.97 0.09 -11.63
CA ALA A 120 15.38 -0.22 -11.71
C ALA A 120 16.10 0.02 -10.38
N GLU A 121 15.93 1.18 -9.75
CA GLU A 121 16.78 1.60 -8.63
C GLU A 121 16.18 1.28 -7.24
N LYS A 122 14.86 1.25 -7.13
CA LYS A 122 14.17 1.16 -5.82
C LYS A 122 13.54 -0.19 -5.57
N TRP A 123 13.26 -0.97 -6.62
CA TRP A 123 12.63 -2.28 -6.51
C TRP A 123 13.58 -3.41 -6.92
N LEU A 124 14.06 -3.42 -8.16
CA LEU A 124 14.82 -4.51 -8.76
C LEU A 124 16.32 -4.43 -8.46
N GLY A 125 16.91 -3.24 -8.47
CA GLY A 125 18.34 -3.01 -8.27
C GLY A 125 18.84 -3.11 -6.83
N ARG A 126 18.03 -3.69 -5.93
CA ARG A 126 18.42 -3.95 -4.54
C ARG A 126 18.76 -5.41 -4.26
N ASP A 127 18.99 -6.19 -5.32
CA ASP A 127 19.18 -7.66 -5.26
C ASP A 127 18.01 -8.38 -4.56
N TRP A 128 16.81 -7.78 -4.59
CA TRP A 128 15.60 -8.36 -4.01
C TRP A 128 14.92 -9.38 -4.93
N VAL A 129 15.36 -9.44 -6.18
CA VAL A 129 14.88 -10.37 -7.19
C VAL A 129 16.10 -10.91 -7.93
N ASP A 130 16.30 -12.24 -7.89
CA ASP A 130 17.26 -12.92 -8.77
C ASP A 130 16.69 -12.92 -10.20
N ILE A 131 16.93 -11.84 -10.93
CA ILE A 131 16.40 -11.63 -12.30
C ILE A 131 17.08 -12.54 -13.35
N ILE A 132 18.15 -13.23 -12.97
CA ILE A 132 18.98 -14.05 -13.87
C ILE A 132 18.17 -15.16 -14.56
N ASP A 133 17.13 -15.70 -13.93
CA ASP A 133 16.36 -16.80 -14.53
C ASP A 133 15.22 -16.34 -15.45
N ILE A 134 14.54 -15.22 -15.15
CA ILE A 134 13.34 -14.81 -15.89
C ILE A 134 13.70 -14.12 -17.22
N LEU A 135 14.77 -13.32 -17.27
CA LEU A 135 15.18 -12.66 -18.52
C LEU A 135 15.85 -13.61 -19.52
N THR A 136 16.40 -14.74 -19.04
CA THR A 136 17.01 -15.75 -19.93
C THR A 136 15.95 -16.48 -20.75
N VAL A 137 14.76 -16.71 -20.17
CA VAL A 137 13.61 -17.32 -20.88
C VAL A 137 12.99 -16.37 -21.91
N LEU A 138 12.99 -15.06 -21.64
CA LEU A 138 12.41 -14.06 -22.56
C LEU A 138 13.32 -13.69 -23.73
N LYS A 139 14.63 -13.99 -23.66
CA LYS A 139 15.56 -13.82 -24.79
C LYS A 139 15.54 -14.97 -25.80
N GLN A 140 14.73 -16.01 -25.57
CA GLN A 140 14.61 -17.18 -26.45
C GLN A 140 13.25 -17.24 -27.19
N ARG A 141 12.48 -16.16 -27.20
CA ARG A 141 11.24 -16.03 -27.99
C ARG A 141 11.31 -14.86 -28.94
#